data_AF-A0A3N6QDE7-F1
#
_entry.id   AF-A0A3N6QDE7-F1
#
_cell.length_a   1.000
_cell.length_b   1.000
_cell.length_c   1.000
_cell.angle_alpha   90.00
_cell.angle_beta   90.00
_cell.angle_gamma   90.00
#
_symmetry.space_group_name_H-M   'P 1'
#
loop_
_entity.id
_entity.type
_entity.pdbx_description
1 polymer ?
#
loop_
_entity_poly.entity_id
_entity_poly.type
_entity_poly.pdbx_seq_one_letter_code
_entity_poly.pdbx_strand_id
1 'polypeptide(L)'
;MAAVGAAITTFTAVSAASAATFGFSFSNENGIVNGTVEGTIELIESPVRDDRFLATSVIVTSSPDLGYNLPLNIFTDINQPDANIFAVVGGEINALAFFSTNGTEGLFLQLLPVITETGSEFIGFAGLTSVGTPNLNLFFGVVDLDGSTLTFTSLSTTIPETVPEPGTILGLLTVGSLGALTRKREA
;
A
#
# COMPACT_ATOMS: atom_id res chain seq x y z
N MET A 1 15.86 -55.39 -2.93
CA MET A 1 16.32 -54.01 -3.15
C MET A 1 15.08 -53.13 -3.11
N ALA A 2 14.76 -52.56 -1.94
CA ALA A 2 13.55 -51.77 -1.76
C ALA A 2 13.93 -50.28 -1.88
N ALA A 3 13.47 -49.63 -2.96
CA ALA A 3 13.62 -48.19 -3.12
C ALA A 3 12.59 -47.51 -2.21
N VAL A 4 13.06 -46.93 -1.10
CA VAL A 4 12.25 -46.03 -0.28
C VAL A 4 12.21 -44.69 -1.02
N GLY A 5 11.07 -44.40 -1.63
CA GLY A 5 10.80 -43.10 -2.24
C GLY A 5 10.78 -42.02 -1.17
N ALA A 6 11.79 -41.15 -1.17
CA ALA A 6 11.76 -39.92 -0.40
C ALA A 6 10.74 -38.98 -1.06
N ALA A 7 9.53 -38.91 -0.50
CA ALA A 7 8.58 -37.87 -0.84
C ALA A 7 9.13 -36.54 -0.29
N ILE A 8 9.77 -35.76 -1.15
CA ILE A 8 10.14 -34.38 -0.86
C ILE A 8 8.85 -33.57 -0.96
N THR A 9 8.20 -33.32 0.17
CA THR A 9 7.11 -32.34 0.26
C THR A 9 7.76 -30.96 0.24
N THR A 10 7.87 -30.36 -0.94
CA THR A 10 8.17 -28.94 -1.09
C THR A 10 7.00 -28.15 -0.50
N PHE A 11 7.17 -27.62 0.71
CA PHE A 11 6.29 -26.58 1.23
C PHE A 11 6.61 -25.29 0.48
N THR A 12 5.87 -25.02 -0.60
CA THR A 12 5.78 -23.66 -1.15
C THR A 12 5.11 -22.81 -0.09
N ALA A 13 5.89 -21.95 0.58
CA ALA A 13 5.35 -20.83 1.33
C ALA A 13 4.52 -20.01 0.33
N VAL A 14 3.21 -20.00 0.52
CA VAL A 14 2.34 -19.03 -0.15
C VAL A 14 2.78 -17.69 0.41
N SER A 15 3.36 -16.79 -0.40
CA SER A 15 3.52 -15.41 0.06
C SER A 15 2.11 -14.90 0.31
N ALA A 16 1.76 -14.74 1.59
CA ALA A 16 0.54 -14.05 1.94
C ALA A 16 0.74 -12.62 1.46
N ALA A 17 -0.03 -12.17 0.47
CA ALA A 17 -0.04 -10.78 0.06
C ALA A 17 -0.27 -9.93 1.32
N SER A 18 0.76 -9.19 1.74
CA SER A 18 0.66 -8.34 2.93
C SER A 18 -0.21 -7.15 2.58
N ALA A 19 -1.50 -7.20 2.96
CA ALA A 19 -2.38 -6.05 2.84
C ALA A 19 -2.01 -5.01 3.91
N ALA A 20 -1.80 -3.76 3.50
CA ALA A 20 -1.48 -2.65 4.38
C ALA A 20 -2.50 -1.52 4.19
N THR A 21 -2.99 -0.95 5.29
CA THR A 21 -3.96 0.14 5.25
C THR A 21 -3.31 1.45 5.69
N PHE A 22 -3.51 2.48 4.89
CA PHE A 22 -3.02 3.83 5.12
C PHE A 22 -4.18 4.81 5.14
N GLY A 23 -4.13 5.78 6.05
CA GLY A 23 -4.92 7.00 5.96
C GLY A 23 -4.20 7.98 5.05
N PHE A 24 -4.94 8.75 4.26
CA PHE A 24 -4.41 9.90 3.54
C PHE A 24 -5.17 11.15 3.93
N SER A 25 -4.47 12.28 3.94
CA SER A 25 -5.04 13.60 4.14
C SER A 25 -4.31 14.63 3.30
N PHE A 26 -5.04 15.57 2.73
CA PHE A 26 -4.47 16.77 2.10
C PHE A 26 -5.47 17.91 2.22
N SER A 27 -4.98 19.13 2.22
CA SER A 27 -5.80 20.33 2.30
C SER A 27 -5.40 21.35 1.27
N ASN A 28 -6.36 22.17 0.89
CA ASN A 28 -6.10 23.29 0.03
C ASN A 28 -5.76 24.52 0.86
N GLU A 29 -4.51 24.97 0.81
CA GLU A 29 -4.06 26.20 1.49
C GLU A 29 -4.12 27.43 0.57
N ASN A 30 -4.18 27.24 -0.76
CA ASN A 30 -3.95 28.32 -1.74
C ASN A 30 -4.98 28.40 -2.88
N GLY A 31 -5.96 27.52 -2.91
CA GLY A 31 -6.90 27.35 -4.02
C GLY A 31 -8.35 27.75 -3.69
N ILE A 32 -9.26 27.44 -4.61
CA ILE A 32 -10.63 28.00 -4.61
C ILE A 32 -11.49 27.39 -3.51
N VAL A 33 -11.39 26.08 -3.28
CA VAL A 33 -12.14 25.37 -2.24
C VAL A 33 -11.23 25.08 -1.07
N ASN A 34 -11.42 25.84 0.02
CA ASN A 34 -10.70 25.62 1.27
C ASN A 34 -11.25 24.41 2.01
N GLY A 35 -10.35 23.66 2.63
CA GLY A 35 -10.66 22.57 3.55
C GLY A 35 -9.80 21.35 3.29
N THR A 36 -10.13 20.27 4.00
CA THR A 36 -9.32 19.05 4.07
C THR A 36 -10.09 17.87 3.51
N VAL A 37 -9.43 17.10 2.67
CA VAL A 37 -9.90 15.79 2.20
C VAL A 37 -9.16 14.73 2.98
N GLU A 38 -9.90 13.76 3.50
CA GLU A 38 -9.35 12.62 4.24
C GLU A 38 -9.93 11.32 3.70
N GLY A 39 -9.16 10.25 3.80
CA GLY A 39 -9.61 8.94 3.39
C GLY A 39 -8.67 7.82 3.77
N THR A 40 -8.96 6.64 3.25
CA THR A 40 -8.17 5.41 3.47
C THR A 40 -7.81 4.75 2.16
N ILE A 41 -6.64 4.13 2.12
CA ILE A 41 -6.12 3.31 1.02
C ILE A 41 -5.76 1.95 1.58
N GLU A 42 -6.22 0.89 0.92
CA GLU A 42 -5.77 -0.47 1.15
C GLU A 42 -4.84 -0.88 0.01
N LEU A 43 -3.63 -1.29 0.36
CA LEU A 43 -2.56 -1.68 -0.55
C LEU A 43 -2.30 -3.18 -0.46
N ILE A 44 -2.13 -3.83 -1.61
CA ILE A 44 -1.63 -5.20 -1.71
C ILE A 44 -0.33 -5.23 -2.51
N GLU A 45 0.49 -6.25 -2.30
CA GLU A 45 1.67 -6.50 -3.14
C GLU A 45 1.27 -6.65 -4.61
N SER A 46 2.05 -6.03 -5.51
CA SER A 46 1.84 -6.12 -6.94
C SER A 46 2.23 -7.52 -7.44
N PRO A 47 1.37 -8.22 -8.20
CA PRO A 47 1.71 -9.54 -8.74
C PRO A 47 2.76 -9.49 -9.85
N VAL A 48 3.14 -8.29 -10.30
CA VAL A 48 4.07 -8.08 -11.43
C VAL A 48 5.43 -7.55 -10.95
N ARG A 49 5.50 -6.95 -9.75
CA ARG A 49 6.71 -6.32 -9.21
C ARG A 49 6.75 -6.39 -7.68
N ASP A 50 7.72 -7.12 -7.16
CA ASP A 50 7.89 -7.38 -5.72
C ASP A 50 8.20 -6.11 -4.88
N ASP A 51 8.57 -4.99 -5.51
CA ASP A 51 8.86 -3.71 -4.85
C ASP A 51 7.69 -2.71 -4.91
N ARG A 52 6.52 -3.12 -5.41
CA ARG A 52 5.37 -2.25 -5.64
C ARG A 52 4.11 -2.78 -5.03
N PHE A 53 3.24 -1.85 -4.70
CA PHE A 53 1.91 -2.11 -4.18
C PHE A 53 0.85 -1.50 -5.09
N LEU A 54 -0.32 -2.12 -5.11
CA LEU A 54 -1.50 -1.65 -5.83
C LEU A 54 -2.58 -1.36 -4.79
N ALA A 55 -3.30 -0.26 -4.96
CA ALA A 55 -4.50 -0.03 -4.18
C ALA A 55 -5.62 -0.98 -4.63
N THR A 56 -6.22 -1.68 -3.68
CA THR A 56 -7.47 -2.44 -3.87
C THR A 56 -8.69 -1.68 -3.43
N SER A 57 -8.50 -0.67 -2.58
CA SER A 57 -9.54 0.21 -2.07
C SER A 57 -8.98 1.61 -1.86
N VAL A 58 -9.70 2.62 -2.33
CA VAL A 58 -9.46 4.03 -2.00
C VAL A 58 -10.82 4.65 -1.68
N ILE A 59 -10.98 5.11 -0.45
CA ILE A 59 -12.23 5.65 0.07
C ILE A 59 -11.96 7.03 0.65
N VAL A 60 -12.62 8.06 0.13
CA VAL A 60 -12.67 9.38 0.76
C VAL A 60 -13.75 9.35 1.83
N THR A 61 -13.37 9.62 3.08
CA THR A 61 -14.26 9.60 4.24
C THR A 61 -14.72 10.99 4.65
N SER A 62 -13.95 12.02 4.30
CA SER A 62 -14.23 13.41 4.60
C SER A 62 -13.77 14.31 3.45
N SER A 63 -14.59 15.31 3.12
CA SER A 63 -14.21 16.42 2.23
C SER A 63 -15.08 17.64 2.56
N PRO A 64 -14.69 18.84 2.12
CA PRO A 64 -15.62 19.96 2.00
C PRO A 64 -16.79 19.58 1.07
N ASP A 65 -17.84 20.40 1.07
CA ASP A 65 -18.97 20.18 0.17
C ASP A 65 -18.54 20.38 -1.29
N LEU A 66 -18.30 19.26 -1.95
CA LEU A 66 -17.91 19.13 -3.36
C LEU A 66 -19.01 18.46 -4.20
N GLY A 67 -20.18 18.20 -3.58
CA GLY A 67 -21.30 17.50 -4.21
C GLY A 67 -21.25 15.96 -4.16
N TYR A 68 -20.25 15.37 -3.51
CA TYR A 68 -20.18 13.92 -3.31
C TYR A 68 -21.04 13.44 -2.14
N ASN A 69 -21.55 12.21 -2.26
CA ASN A 69 -22.02 11.45 -1.09
C ASN A 69 -20.82 10.75 -0.46
N LEU A 70 -20.63 10.94 0.85
CA LEU A 70 -19.56 10.28 1.60
C LEU A 70 -20.10 9.08 2.39
N PRO A 71 -19.31 8.01 2.57
CA PRO A 71 -17.96 7.82 2.01
C PRO A 71 -17.98 7.59 0.49
N LEU A 72 -17.02 8.18 -0.21
CA LEU A 72 -16.87 8.08 -1.66
C LEU A 72 -15.85 7.00 -1.99
N ASN A 73 -16.28 5.94 -2.67
CA ASN A 73 -15.39 4.87 -3.13
C ASN A 73 -14.93 5.15 -4.56
N ILE A 74 -13.63 5.41 -4.71
CA ILE A 74 -13.07 5.87 -5.98
C ILE A 74 -13.20 4.82 -7.08
N PHE A 75 -13.05 3.53 -6.75
CA PHE A 75 -13.10 2.44 -7.72
C PHE A 75 -14.50 2.19 -8.29
N THR A 76 -15.55 2.54 -7.54
CA THR A 76 -16.94 2.30 -7.93
C THR A 76 -17.67 3.56 -8.36
N ASP A 77 -17.38 4.69 -7.73
CA ASP A 77 -18.19 5.90 -7.83
C ASP A 77 -17.61 6.92 -8.82
N ILE A 78 -16.28 6.91 -9.03
CA ILE A 78 -15.63 7.72 -10.06
C ILE A 78 -15.32 6.85 -11.27
N ASN A 79 -14.26 6.04 -11.18
CA ASN A 79 -13.82 5.14 -12.25
C ASN A 79 -12.69 4.22 -11.76
N GLN A 80 -12.34 3.22 -12.59
CA GLN A 80 -11.08 2.52 -12.41
C GLN A 80 -9.89 3.49 -12.57
N PRO A 81 -8.82 3.32 -11.78
CA PRO A 81 -7.68 4.21 -11.81
C PRO A 81 -6.85 4.04 -13.10
N ASP A 82 -6.49 5.15 -13.74
CA ASP A 82 -5.55 5.17 -14.86
C ASP A 82 -4.09 4.99 -14.39
N ALA A 83 -3.80 5.37 -13.13
CA ALA A 83 -2.55 5.08 -12.44
C ALA A 83 -2.85 4.54 -11.04
N ASN A 84 -2.20 3.42 -10.68
CA ASN A 84 -2.38 2.76 -9.39
C ASN A 84 -1.09 2.06 -8.99
N ILE A 85 -0.11 2.82 -8.51
CA ILE A 85 1.19 2.27 -8.11
C ILE A 85 1.71 2.96 -6.86
N PHE A 86 2.16 2.17 -5.90
CA PHE A 86 2.68 2.64 -4.62
C PHE A 86 4.00 1.92 -4.31
N ALA A 87 4.85 2.59 -3.55
CA ALA A 87 6.08 2.06 -2.98
C ALA A 87 6.03 2.29 -1.48
N VAL A 88 6.16 1.22 -0.72
CA VAL A 88 6.16 1.25 0.74
C VAL A 88 7.55 0.84 1.22
N VAL A 89 8.22 1.70 1.98
CA VAL A 89 9.55 1.47 2.55
C VAL A 89 9.48 1.74 4.04
N GLY A 90 9.92 0.78 4.86
CA GLY A 90 9.88 0.95 6.32
C GLY A 90 8.47 1.07 6.92
N GLY A 91 7.44 0.59 6.20
CA GLY A 91 6.04 0.71 6.63
C GLY A 91 5.39 2.07 6.28
N GLU A 92 6.10 2.93 5.55
CA GLU A 92 5.61 4.22 5.10
C GLU A 92 5.55 4.27 3.57
N ILE A 93 4.59 5.01 3.05
CA ILE A 93 4.50 5.28 1.62
C ILE A 93 5.62 6.27 1.25
N ASN A 94 6.52 5.83 0.38
CA ASN A 94 7.71 6.58 -0.02
C ASN A 94 7.59 7.15 -1.44
N ALA A 95 6.89 6.46 -2.33
CA ALA A 95 6.57 7.00 -3.66
C ALA A 95 5.24 6.43 -4.11
N LEU A 96 4.42 7.22 -4.79
CA LEU A 96 3.19 6.71 -5.37
C LEU A 96 2.71 7.55 -6.54
N ALA A 97 1.94 6.92 -7.41
CA ALA A 97 1.10 7.57 -8.39
C ALA A 97 -0.28 6.89 -8.38
N PHE A 98 -1.29 7.62 -7.90
CA PHE A 98 -2.68 7.24 -7.97
C PHE A 98 -3.48 8.32 -8.68
N PHE A 99 -4.22 7.92 -9.70
CA PHE A 99 -5.04 8.81 -10.51
C PHE A 99 -6.26 8.04 -10.98
N SER A 100 -7.45 8.56 -10.66
CA SER A 100 -8.72 8.04 -11.17
C SER A 100 -9.60 9.20 -11.60
N THR A 101 -10.15 9.11 -12.82
CA THR A 101 -11.06 10.13 -13.37
C THR A 101 -12.16 9.53 -14.23
N ASN A 102 -13.28 10.24 -14.36
CA ASN A 102 -14.36 9.93 -15.32
C ASN A 102 -14.56 11.03 -16.37
N GLY A 103 -13.60 11.96 -16.49
CA GLY A 103 -13.63 13.10 -17.41
C GLY A 103 -14.26 14.37 -16.85
N THR A 104 -15.04 14.26 -15.78
CA THR A 104 -15.64 15.41 -15.05
C THR A 104 -15.27 15.43 -13.57
N GLU A 105 -14.91 14.29 -13.02
CA GLU A 105 -14.53 14.07 -11.62
C GLU A 105 -13.22 13.30 -11.54
N GLY A 106 -12.50 13.47 -10.44
CA GLY A 106 -11.29 12.70 -10.19
C GLY A 106 -10.67 12.90 -8.81
N LEU A 107 -9.91 11.89 -8.42
CA LEU A 107 -8.97 11.92 -7.29
C LEU A 107 -7.56 11.66 -7.83
N PHE A 108 -6.64 12.50 -7.40
CA PHE A 108 -5.22 12.35 -7.66
C PHE A 108 -4.45 12.42 -6.35
N LEU A 109 -3.56 11.46 -6.17
CA LEU A 109 -2.59 11.41 -5.08
C LEU A 109 -1.27 11.07 -5.74
N GLN A 110 -0.27 11.94 -5.65
CA GLN A 110 1.01 11.71 -6.28
C GLN A 110 2.12 12.21 -5.37
N LEU A 111 3.15 11.39 -5.19
CA LEU A 111 4.40 11.77 -4.54
C LEU A 111 5.52 11.56 -5.57
N LEU A 112 6.08 12.66 -6.06
CA LEU A 112 7.21 12.64 -6.99
C LEU A 112 8.50 12.92 -6.21
N PRO A 113 9.52 12.04 -6.29
CA PRO A 113 10.85 12.40 -5.81
C PRO A 113 11.42 13.51 -6.70
N VAL A 114 11.71 14.65 -6.09
CA VAL A 114 12.49 15.74 -6.68
C VAL A 114 13.86 15.73 -6.04
N ILE A 115 14.89 15.54 -6.86
CA ILE A 115 16.28 15.67 -6.40
C ILE A 115 16.63 17.16 -6.42
N THR A 116 16.76 17.76 -5.24
CA THR A 116 17.30 19.10 -5.03
C THR A 116 18.82 19.02 -4.81
N GLU A 117 19.52 20.16 -4.92
CA GLU A 117 20.97 20.21 -4.67
C GLU A 117 21.36 19.79 -3.23
N THR A 118 20.38 19.75 -2.31
CA THR A 118 20.53 19.38 -0.89
C THR A 118 20.11 17.95 -0.56
N GLY A 119 19.48 17.21 -1.48
CA GLY A 119 19.02 15.84 -1.26
C GLY A 119 17.83 15.45 -2.13
N SER A 120 17.21 14.30 -1.86
CA SER A 120 15.91 13.94 -2.45
C SER A 120 14.80 14.49 -1.55
N GLU A 121 14.02 15.43 -2.06
CA GLU A 121 12.77 15.89 -1.44
C GLU A 121 11.59 15.25 -2.19
N PHE A 122 10.48 15.03 -1.51
CA PHE A 122 9.25 14.60 -2.17
C PHE A 122 8.34 15.80 -2.32
N ILE A 123 7.97 16.12 -3.56
CA ILE A 123 6.91 17.09 -3.84
C ILE A 123 5.66 16.27 -4.15
N GLY A 124 4.65 16.45 -3.30
CA GLY A 124 3.34 15.88 -3.50
C GLY A 124 2.51 16.69 -4.48
N PHE A 125 1.51 16.06 -5.08
CA PHE A 125 0.37 16.74 -5.66
C PHE A 125 -0.85 15.92 -5.32
N ALA A 126 -1.85 16.54 -4.70
CA ALA A 126 -3.08 15.86 -4.35
C ALA A 126 -4.30 16.71 -4.64
N GLY A 127 -5.43 16.06 -4.89
CA GLY A 127 -6.66 16.78 -5.06
C GLY A 127 -7.85 15.94 -5.44
N LEU A 128 -9.01 16.51 -5.13
CA LEU A 128 -10.33 15.95 -5.37
C LEU A 128 -11.16 17.04 -6.05
N THR A 129 -11.60 16.79 -7.29
CA THR A 129 -12.39 17.75 -8.06
C THR A 129 -13.86 17.76 -7.62
N SER A 130 -14.56 18.87 -7.79
CA SER A 130 -16.01 18.95 -7.55
C SER A 130 -16.83 18.12 -8.55
N VAL A 131 -18.01 17.66 -8.11
CA VAL A 131 -19.00 16.96 -8.96
C VAL A 131 -19.53 17.88 -10.06
N GLY A 132 -19.76 17.31 -11.25
CA GLY A 132 -20.43 18.01 -12.35
C GLY A 132 -19.60 19.11 -13.02
N THR A 133 -18.28 19.14 -12.84
CA THR A 133 -17.42 20.11 -13.52
C THR A 133 -17.24 19.75 -15.01
N PRO A 134 -17.62 20.63 -15.96
CA PRO A 134 -17.47 20.34 -17.38
C PRO A 134 -16.01 20.48 -17.80
N ASN A 135 -15.44 19.38 -18.31
CA ASN A 135 -14.00 19.16 -18.53
C ASN A 135 -13.23 19.15 -17.22
N LEU A 136 -12.49 18.06 -16.99
CA LEU A 136 -11.69 17.86 -15.79
C LEU A 136 -10.79 19.08 -15.53
N ASN A 137 -11.19 19.90 -14.57
CA ASN A 137 -10.41 21.05 -14.15
C ASN A 137 -10.02 20.85 -12.69
N LEU A 138 -8.75 20.52 -12.53
CA LEU A 138 -8.15 20.12 -11.26
C LEU A 138 -8.33 21.19 -10.19
N PHE A 139 -8.52 22.47 -10.54
CA PHE A 139 -8.62 23.59 -9.62
C PHE A 139 -10.02 23.87 -9.04
N PHE A 140 -11.06 23.14 -9.45
CA PHE A 140 -12.44 23.36 -9.00
C PHE A 140 -12.82 22.61 -7.72
N GLY A 141 -11.89 21.91 -7.09
CA GLY A 141 -12.11 21.26 -5.79
C GLY A 141 -10.99 21.56 -4.81
N VAL A 142 -10.72 20.60 -3.91
CA VAL A 142 -9.61 20.71 -2.96
C VAL A 142 -8.35 20.25 -3.67
N VAL A 143 -7.32 21.09 -3.67
CA VAL A 143 -6.05 20.82 -4.35
C VAL A 143 -4.89 21.24 -3.45
N ASP A 144 -3.97 20.33 -3.25
CA ASP A 144 -2.64 20.59 -2.74
C ASP A 144 -1.65 20.60 -3.92
N LEU A 145 -1.41 21.79 -4.47
CA LEU A 145 -0.59 21.98 -5.68
C LEU A 145 0.90 21.75 -5.45
N ASP A 146 1.37 22.13 -4.27
CA ASP A 146 2.79 22.09 -3.91
C ASP A 146 3.12 20.86 -3.06
N GLY A 147 2.11 20.05 -2.72
CA GLY A 147 2.28 18.83 -1.94
C GLY A 147 2.70 19.08 -0.51
N SER A 148 2.44 20.27 0.01
CA SER A 148 2.87 20.67 1.35
C SER A 148 2.04 20.01 2.45
N THR A 149 0.85 19.52 2.12
CA THR A 149 -0.14 19.01 3.08
C THR A 149 -0.49 17.54 2.89
N LEU A 150 -0.17 16.96 1.73
CA LEU A 150 -0.40 15.54 1.46
C LEU A 150 0.41 14.69 2.44
N THR A 151 -0.31 13.92 3.26
CA THR A 151 0.27 13.04 4.26
C THR A 151 -0.34 11.65 4.18
N PHE A 152 0.46 10.66 4.54
CA PHE A 152 0.02 9.28 4.71
C PHE A 152 0.34 8.82 6.13
N THR A 153 -0.63 8.19 6.77
CA THR A 153 -0.45 7.62 8.11
C THR A 153 -0.75 6.13 8.05
N SER A 154 0.17 5.30 8.51
CA SER A 154 -0.10 3.86 8.63
C SER A 154 -1.21 3.63 9.65
N LEU A 155 -2.28 2.91 9.27
CA LEU A 155 -3.45 2.66 10.13
C LEU A 155 -3.51 1.25 10.69
N SER A 156 -2.81 0.29 10.08
CA SER A 156 -2.66 -1.05 10.64
C SER A 156 -1.53 -1.81 9.94
N THR A 157 -0.59 -2.33 10.72
CA THR A 157 0.41 -3.30 10.32
C THR A 157 0.05 -4.66 10.92
N THR A 158 -0.78 -5.44 10.24
CA THR A 158 -0.70 -6.90 10.43
C THR A 158 0.49 -7.41 9.60
N ILE A 159 1.71 -7.08 10.05
CA ILE A 159 2.88 -7.84 9.63
C ILE A 159 2.73 -9.16 10.38
N PRO A 160 2.54 -10.31 9.71
CA PRO A 160 2.73 -11.57 10.39
C PRO A 160 4.23 -11.65 10.70
N GLU A 161 4.64 -11.21 11.89
CA GLU A 161 5.86 -11.75 12.48
C GLU A 161 5.67 -13.26 12.44
N THR A 162 6.47 -13.93 11.63
CA THR A 162 6.61 -15.38 11.64
C THR A 162 7.29 -15.76 12.95
N VAL A 163 6.57 -15.62 14.06
CA VAL A 163 6.94 -16.21 15.34
C VAL A 163 6.94 -17.71 15.08
N PRO A 164 8.11 -18.39 15.06
CA PRO A 164 8.12 -19.83 14.90
C PRO A 164 7.40 -20.41 16.11
N GLU A 165 6.32 -21.14 15.88
CA GLU A 165 5.58 -21.77 16.96
C GLU A 165 6.53 -22.62 17.82
N PRO A 166 6.32 -22.69 19.15
CA PRO A 166 7.19 -23.43 20.08
C PRO A 166 7.49 -24.90 19.68
N GLY A 167 6.66 -25.50 18.81
CA GLY A 167 6.89 -26.83 18.25
C GLY A 167 8.13 -26.96 17.37
N THR A 168 8.59 -25.86 16.74
CA THR A 168 9.76 -25.85 15.84
C THR A 168 11.08 -26.07 16.61
N ILE A 169 11.14 -25.63 17.87
CA ILE A 169 12.33 -25.78 18.72
C ILE A 169 12.49 -27.23 19.22
N LEU A 170 11.38 -27.94 19.44
CA LEU A 170 11.41 -29.34 19.87
C LEU A 170 11.78 -30.31 18.72
N GLY A 171 11.41 -29.97 17.49
CA GLY A 171 11.81 -30.74 16.30
C GLY A 171 13.33 -30.75 16.07
N LEU A 172 13.99 -29.60 16.24
CA LEU A 172 15.45 -29.46 16.09
C LEU A 172 16.23 -30.19 17.20
N LEU A 173 15.71 -30.24 18.43
CA LEU A 173 16.37 -30.95 19.53
C LEU A 173 16.33 -32.49 19.36
N THR A 174 15.27 -33.01 18.74
CA THR A 174 15.10 -34.46 18.57
C THR A 174 16.03 -35.02 17.48
N VAL A 175 16.27 -34.26 16.40
CA VAL A 175 17.20 -34.65 15.31
C VAL A 175 18.66 -34.63 15.77
N GLY A 176 19.04 -33.71 16.66
CA GLY A 176 20.39 -33.67 17.24
C GLY A 176 20.74 -34.91 18.09
N SER A 177 19.74 -35.52 18.75
CA SER A 177 19.96 -36.68 19.62
C SER A 177 20.13 -38.01 18.87
N LEU A 178 19.59 -38.14 17.66
CA LEU A 178 19.71 -39.37 16.85
C LEU A 178 21.04 -39.44 16.07
N GLY A 179 21.65 -38.30 15.75
CA GLY A 179 22.97 -38.21 15.12
C GLY A 179 24.15 -38.55 16.05
N ALA A 180 23.97 -38.47 17.37
CA ALA A 180 25.00 -38.84 18.34
C ALA A 180 25.06 -40.35 18.64
N LEU A 181 23.97 -41.10 18.38
CA LEU A 181 23.89 -42.54 18.65
C LEU A 181 24.47 -43.41 17.52
N THR A 182 24.57 -42.91 16.30
CA THR A 182 25.14 -43.67 15.17
C THR A 182 26.67 -43.58 15.07
N ARG A 183 27.33 -42.72 15.86
CA ARG A 183 28.81 -42.63 15.91
C ARG A 183 29.48 -43.51 16.97
N LYS A 184 28.74 -44.30 17.76
CA LYS A 184 29.33 -45.16 18.81
C LYS A 184 29.27 -46.66 18.48
N ARG A 185 29.27 -47.01 17.20
CA ARG A 185 29.40 -48.39 16.74
C ARG A 185 30.54 -48.59 15.72
N GLU A 186 31.64 -47.87 15.89
CA GLU A 186 32.95 -48.25 15.35
C GLU A 186 34.04 -47.77 16.32
N ALA A 187 34.30 -48.56 17.36
CA ALA A 187 35.56 -48.67 18.09
C ALA A 187 35.54 -50.02 18.83
#